data_AF-A0A7S1RQP3-F1
#
_entry.id   AF-A0A7S1RQP3-F1
#
_cell.length_a   1.000
_cell.length_b   1.000
_cell.length_c   1.000
_cell.angle_alpha   90.00
_cell.angle_beta   90.00
_cell.angle_gamma   90.00
#
_symmetry.space_group_name_H-M   'P 1'
#
loop_
_entity.id
_entity.type
_entity.pdbx_description
1 polymer ?
#
loop_
_entity_poly.entity_id
_entity_poly.type
_entity_poly.pdbx_seq_one_letter_code
_entity_poly.pdbx_strand_id
1 'polypeptide(L)'
;ERGEAGMRRELREQRQADEASSQLDIWFNNSLSLWVTTNTRGRMYMWDLRKIEGTWLEASLHPFRRLSAHSRLVTSHLELSKHKFTTTSLDRSVLLWDNRNLSTPEMKI
;
A
#
# COMPACT_ATOMS: atom_id res chain seq x y z
N GLU A 1 -19.22 20.09 25.67
CA GLU A 1 -17.93 20.16 24.95
C GLU A 1 -17.07 18.88 25.05
N ARG A 2 -16.69 18.38 26.24
CA ARG A 2 -15.86 17.14 26.34
C ARG A 2 -16.52 15.88 25.77
N GLY A 3 -17.85 15.75 25.86
CA GLY A 3 -18.58 14.59 25.33
C GLY A 3 -18.67 14.55 23.79
N GLU A 4 -18.81 15.71 23.14
CA GLU A 4 -18.90 15.80 21.68
C GLU A 4 -17.57 15.51 21.00
N ALA A 5 -16.46 15.96 21.59
CA ALA A 5 -15.12 15.66 21.08
C ALA A 5 -14.80 14.16 21.15
N GLY A 6 -15.23 13.48 22.23
CA GLY A 6 -15.10 12.02 22.38
C GLY A 6 -15.92 11.26 21.33
N MET A 7 -17.20 11.61 21.20
CA MET A 7 -18.11 11.00 20.22
C MET A 7 -17.62 11.18 18.78
N ARG A 8 -17.10 12.37 18.42
CA ARG A 8 -16.49 12.62 17.09
C ARG A 8 -15.25 11.77 16.85
N ARG A 9 -14.46 11.49 17.88
CA ARG A 9 -13.27 10.64 17.76
C ARG A 9 -13.65 9.18 17.49
N GLU A 10 -14.60 8.65 18.26
CA GLU A 10 -15.10 7.28 18.10
C GLU A 10 -15.72 7.06 16.73
N LEU A 11 -16.57 7.97 16.26
CA LEU A 11 -17.15 7.92 14.91
C LEU A 11 -16.08 7.91 13.80
N ARG A 12 -14.97 8.64 14.01
CA ARG A 12 -13.85 8.67 13.06
C ARG A 12 -13.07 7.37 13.07
N GLU A 13 -12.82 6.81 14.25
CA GLU A 13 -12.13 5.53 14.41
C GLU A 13 -12.95 4.38 13.82
N GLN A 14 -14.27 4.38 14.05
CA GLN A 14 -15.22 3.43 13.46
C GLN A 14 -15.18 3.48 11.93
N ARG A 15 -15.30 4.67 11.32
CA ARG A 15 -15.21 4.82 9.86
C ARG A 15 -13.88 4.31 9.29
N GLN A 16 -12.77 4.58 9.97
CA GLN A 16 -11.46 4.10 9.53
C GLN A 16 -11.33 2.58 9.64
N ALA A 17 -11.98 1.95 10.62
CA ALA A 17 -12.04 0.50 10.74
C ALA A 17 -12.90 -0.12 9.64
N ASP A 18 -14.04 0.49 9.32
CA ASP A 18 -14.93 0.04 8.25
C ASP A 18 -14.26 0.16 6.86
N GLU A 19 -13.59 1.28 6.60
CA GLU A 19 -12.77 1.47 5.39
C GLU A 19 -11.63 0.46 5.31
N ALA A 20 -10.92 0.21 6.42
CA ALA A 20 -9.80 -0.72 6.43
C ALA A 20 -10.21 -2.20 6.30
N SER A 21 -11.39 -2.57 6.80
CA SER A 21 -11.89 -3.95 6.75
C SER A 21 -12.49 -4.33 5.40
N SER A 22 -12.91 -3.35 4.61
CA SER A 22 -13.49 -3.57 3.27
C SER A 22 -12.46 -3.52 2.14
N GLN A 23 -11.27 -2.96 2.40
CA GLN A 23 -10.26 -2.74 1.37
C GLN A 23 -9.28 -3.91 1.23
N LEU A 24 -9.62 -4.86 0.35
CA LEU A 24 -8.68 -5.86 -0.19
C LEU A 24 -8.17 -5.40 -1.55
N ASP A 25 -7.38 -4.33 -1.55
CA ASP A 25 -6.89 -3.78 -2.81
C ASP A 25 -5.59 -4.45 -3.23
N ILE A 26 -5.69 -5.09 -4.40
CA ILE A 26 -4.57 -5.63 -5.16
C ILE A 26 -4.44 -4.74 -6.40
N TRP A 27 -3.26 -4.18 -6.62
CA TRP A 27 -2.97 -3.36 -7.80
C TRP A 27 -1.97 -4.06 -8.71
N PHE A 28 -1.96 -3.70 -9.98
CA PHE A 28 -0.89 -4.06 -10.89
C PHE A 28 -0.09 -2.80 -11.24
N ASN A 29 1.22 -2.84 -11.01
CA ASN A 29 2.15 -1.82 -11.47
C ASN A 29 2.67 -2.27 -12.85
N ASN A 30 2.10 -1.69 -13.89
CA ASN A 30 2.37 -1.97 -15.30
C ASN A 30 3.83 -1.70 -15.65
N SER A 31 4.36 -0.56 -15.21
CA SER A 31 5.74 -0.15 -15.47
C SER A 31 6.79 -1.15 -14.96
N LEU A 32 6.54 -1.77 -13.81
CA LEU A 32 7.41 -2.80 -13.22
C LEU A 32 6.99 -4.23 -13.61
N SER A 33 5.78 -4.39 -14.16
CA SER A 33 5.12 -5.68 -14.37
C SER A 33 5.05 -6.50 -13.07
N LEU A 34 4.67 -5.85 -11.96
CA LEU A 34 4.57 -6.45 -10.63
C LEU A 34 3.18 -6.24 -10.05
N TRP A 35 2.69 -7.23 -9.32
CA TRP A 35 1.50 -7.11 -8.50
C TRP A 35 1.83 -6.45 -7.18
N VAL A 36 0.94 -5.61 -6.65
CA VAL A 36 1.14 -4.85 -5.42
C VAL A 36 0.03 -5.22 -4.45
N THR A 37 0.40 -5.70 -3.27
CA THR A 37 -0.52 -5.88 -2.13
C THR A 37 -0.05 -5.04 -0.96
N THR A 38 -0.97 -4.72 -0.04
CA THR A 38 -0.64 -3.91 1.13
C THR A 38 -1.23 -4.50 2.40
N ASN A 39 -0.82 -3.97 3.55
CA ASN A 39 -1.42 -4.32 4.82
C ASN A 39 -1.84 -3.08 5.61
N THR A 40 -2.57 -3.31 6.71
CA THR A 40 -3.07 -2.26 7.61
C THR A 40 -1.98 -1.41 8.27
N ARG A 41 -0.72 -1.86 8.23
CA ARG A 41 0.46 -1.14 8.75
C ARG A 41 1.21 -0.34 7.67
N GLY A 42 0.63 -0.19 6.48
CA GLY A 42 1.23 0.60 5.39
C GLY A 42 2.43 -0.05 4.72
N ARG A 43 2.64 -1.35 4.92
CA ARG A 43 3.65 -2.11 4.16
C ARG A 43 3.08 -2.44 2.80
N MET A 44 3.89 -2.26 1.77
CA MET A 44 3.61 -2.72 0.42
C MET A 44 4.48 -3.92 0.08
N TYR A 45 3.92 -4.87 -0.65
CA TYR A 45 4.58 -6.06 -1.12
C TYR A 45 4.42 -6.12 -2.64
N MET A 46 5.54 -6.25 -3.34
CA MET A 46 5.56 -6.32 -4.80
C MET A 46 5.88 -7.75 -5.21
N TRP A 47 5.06 -8.33 -6.07
CA TRP A 47 5.09 -9.74 -6.43
C TRP A 47 5.34 -9.90 -7.92
N ASP A 48 6.34 -10.70 -8.27
CA ASP A 48 6.55 -11.16 -9.64
C ASP A 48 5.90 -12.54 -9.79
N LEU A 49 4.59 -12.56 -10.10
CA LEU A 49 3.85 -13.82 -10.16
C LEU A 49 4.34 -14.76 -11.29
N ARG A 50 5.02 -14.23 -12.31
CA ARG A 50 5.64 -15.04 -13.38
C ARG A 50 6.73 -15.96 -12.87
N LYS A 51 7.39 -15.59 -11.76
CA LYS A 51 8.40 -16.43 -11.09
C LYS A 51 7.77 -17.48 -10.17
N ILE A 52 6.49 -17.30 -9.86
CA ILE A 52 5.71 -18.20 -9.02
C ILE A 52 5.05 -19.29 -9.89
N GLU A 53 4.74 -18.99 -11.14
CA GLU A 53 4.32 -19.99 -12.12
C GLU A 53 5.42 -21.06 -12.30
N GLY A 54 5.21 -22.25 -11.71
CA GLY A 54 6.13 -23.38 -11.77
C GLY A 54 6.90 -23.68 -10.48
N THR A 55 6.74 -22.88 -9.42
CA THR A 55 7.24 -23.27 -8.09
C THR A 55 6.26 -24.27 -7.46
N TRP A 56 6.60 -25.55 -7.45
CA TRP A 56 5.77 -26.60 -6.87
C TRP A 56 5.79 -26.54 -5.33
N LEU A 57 4.59 -26.46 -4.75
CA LEU A 57 4.07 -26.75 -3.39
C LEU A 57 4.92 -26.59 -2.10
N GLU A 58 6.25 -26.55 -2.13
CA GLU A 58 7.10 -26.45 -0.92
C GLU A 58 7.98 -25.19 -0.87
N ALA A 59 8.10 -24.45 -1.96
CA ALA A 59 8.82 -23.19 -1.95
C ALA A 59 7.99 -22.09 -1.27
N SER A 60 8.52 -21.54 -0.17
CA SER A 60 7.90 -20.37 0.47
C SER A 60 7.82 -19.20 -0.52
N LEU A 61 6.61 -18.68 -0.72
CA LEU A 61 6.40 -17.53 -1.59
C LEU A 61 6.91 -16.27 -0.91
N HIS A 62 7.85 -15.60 -1.58
CA HIS A 62 8.41 -14.35 -1.10
C HIS A 62 8.13 -13.23 -2.10
N PRO A 63 7.74 -12.04 -1.62
CA PRO A 63 7.56 -10.89 -2.48
C PRO A 63 8.93 -10.49 -3.06
N PHE A 64 8.93 -10.07 -4.32
CA PHE A 64 10.11 -9.53 -4.98
C PHE A 64 10.68 -8.32 -4.24
N ARG A 65 9.80 -7.44 -3.71
CA ARG A 65 10.18 -6.37 -2.80
C ARG A 65 9.16 -6.17 -1.69
N ARG A 66 9.66 -5.72 -0.54
CA ARG A 66 8.86 -5.24 0.58
C ARG A 66 9.23 -3.79 0.87
N LEU A 67 8.25 -2.89 0.82
CA LEU A 67 8.41 -1.46 1.07
C LEU A 67 7.67 -1.07 2.35
N SER A 68 8.34 -0.32 3.22
CA SER A 68 7.69 0.35 4.36
C SER A 68 7.20 1.72 3.89
N ALA A 69 6.12 1.73 3.11
CA ALA A 69 5.63 2.94 2.48
C ALA A 69 5.04 3.91 3.50
N HIS A 70 3.98 3.48 4.18
CA HIS A 70 3.19 4.33 5.06
C HIS A 70 3.19 3.80 6.50
N SER A 71 2.75 4.63 7.45
CA SER A 71 2.56 4.19 8.85
C SER A 71 1.18 3.59 9.11
N ARG A 72 0.27 3.68 8.13
CA ARG A 72 -1.10 3.16 8.16
C ARG A 72 -1.48 2.58 6.80
N LEU A 73 -2.65 1.95 6.72
CA LEU A 73 -3.20 1.35 5.51
C LEU A 73 -3.00 2.24 4.27
N VAL A 74 -2.47 1.64 3.21
CA VAL A 74 -2.39 2.26 1.89
C VAL A 74 -3.76 2.17 1.25
N THR A 75 -4.31 3.32 0.85
CA THR A 75 -5.67 3.44 0.33
C THR A 75 -5.73 3.56 -1.18
N SER A 76 -4.61 3.86 -1.84
CA SER A 76 -4.53 3.82 -3.29
C SER A 76 -3.11 3.66 -3.80
N HIS A 77 -2.98 3.11 -5.01
CA HIS A 77 -1.78 3.10 -5.82
C HIS A 77 -2.15 3.61 -7.22
N LEU A 78 -1.44 4.63 -7.71
CA LEU A 78 -1.70 5.26 -9.01
C LEU A 78 -0.40 5.43 -9.79
N GLU A 79 -0.31 4.85 -10.98
CA GLU A 79 0.79 5.14 -11.90
C GLU A 79 0.62 6.52 -12.54
N LEU A 80 1.68 7.31 -12.47
CA LEU A 80 1.75 8.64 -13.09
C LEU A 80 2.48 8.60 -14.43
N SER A 81 3.49 7.74 -14.56
CA SER A 81 4.28 7.54 -15.78
C SER A 81 5.04 6.22 -15.72
N LYS A 82 5.77 5.89 -16.80
CA LYS A 82 6.67 4.74 -16.88
C LYS A 82 7.64 4.61 -15.69
N HIS A 83 8.00 5.74 -15.05
CA HIS A 83 8.98 5.75 -13.98
C HIS A 83 8.42 6.20 -12.64
N LYS A 84 7.15 6.61 -12.57
CA LYS A 84 6.59 7.22 -11.36
C LYS A 84 5.24 6.66 -11.02
N PHE A 85 5.02 6.43 -9.73
CA PHE A 85 3.70 6.15 -9.19
C PHE A 85 3.57 6.82 -7.83
N THR A 86 2.33 6.96 -7.37
CA THR A 86 2.00 7.51 -6.07
C THR A 86 1.21 6.53 -5.24
N THR A 87 1.38 6.62 -3.93
CA THR A 87 0.54 5.91 -2.95
C THR A 87 -0.06 6.89 -1.97
N THR A 88 -1.31 6.65 -1.57
CA THR A 88 -1.99 7.43 -0.52
C THR A 88 -2.29 6.53 0.67
N SER A 89 -2.47 7.14 1.85
CA SER A 89 -2.74 6.38 3.07
C SER A 89 -3.60 7.12 4.07
N LEU A 90 -4.24 6.36 4.96
CA LEU A 90 -4.89 6.87 6.17
C LEU A 90 -3.93 7.56 7.15
N ASP A 91 -2.60 7.48 6.94
CA ASP A 91 -1.62 8.30 7.65
C ASP A 91 -1.60 9.77 7.20
N ARG A 92 -2.49 10.14 6.27
CA ARG A 92 -2.67 11.48 5.71
C ARG A 92 -1.49 11.96 4.88
N SER A 93 -0.72 11.03 4.31
CA SER A 93 0.34 11.37 3.37
C SER A 93 0.14 10.77 1.99
N VAL A 94 0.76 11.43 1.02
CA VAL A 94 0.95 10.93 -0.34
C VAL A 94 2.45 10.75 -0.56
N LEU A 95 2.85 9.58 -1.06
CA LEU A 95 4.24 9.31 -1.41
C LEU A 95 4.40 9.21 -2.92
N LEU A 96 5.42 9.86 -3.45
CA LEU A 96 5.87 9.73 -4.83
C LEU A 96 7.06 8.79 -4.89
N TRP A 97 7.02 7.84 -5.81
CA TRP A 97 8.04 6.81 -5.98
C TRP A 97 8.68 6.86 -7.37
N ASP A 98 9.96 6.50 -7.45
CA ASP A 98 10.64 6.19 -8.71
C ASP A 98 10.78 4.68 -8.90
N ASN A 99 10.24 4.15 -10.00
CA ASN A 99 10.34 2.73 -10.34
C ASN A 99 11.80 2.25 -10.49
N ARG A 100 12.73 3.16 -10.81
CA ARG A 100 14.16 2.86 -10.94
C ARG A 100 14.86 2.76 -9.57
N ASN A 101 14.30 3.39 -8.54
CA ASN A 101 14.81 3.35 -7.18
C ASN A 101 13.69 3.26 -6.14
N LEU A 102 13.37 2.04 -5.73
CA LEU A 102 12.32 1.74 -4.76
C LEU A 102 12.82 1.67 -3.32
N SER A 103 14.05 2.12 -3.02
CA SER A 103 14.59 2.07 -1.65
C SER A 103 13.86 3.03 -0.72
N THR A 104 13.51 4.22 -1.21
CA THR A 104 12.78 5.26 -0.50
C THR A 104 11.85 6.03 -1.45
N PRO A 105 10.77 6.64 -0.95
CA PRO A 105 10.02 7.62 -1.72
C PRO A 105 10.91 8.80 -2.10
N GLU A 106 10.67 9.41 -3.26
CA GLU A 106 11.32 10.66 -3.65
C GLU A 106 10.74 11.86 -2.92
N MET A 107 9.44 11.82 -2.65
CA MET A 107 8.72 12.91 -2.03
C MET A 107 7.61 12.37 -1.14
N LYS A 108 7.40 13.06 -0.03
CA LYS A 108 6.26 12.90 0.87
C LYS A 108 5.51 14.23 0.94
N ILE A 109 4.22 14.18 0.64
CA ILE A 109 3.27 15.29 0.72
C ILE A 109 2.34 15.01 1.90
#